data_AF-A0A3B9R5F5-F1
#
_entry.id   AF-A0A3B9R5F5-F1
#
_cell.length_a   1.000
_cell.length_b   1.000
_cell.length_c   1.000
_cell.angle_alpha   90.00
_cell.angle_beta   90.00
_cell.angle_gamma   90.00
#
_symmetry.space_group_name_H-M   'P 1'
#
loop_
_entity.id
_entity.type
_entity.pdbx_description
1 polymer ?
#
loop_
_entity_poly.entity_id
_entity_poly.type
_entity_poly.pdbx_seq_one_letter_code
_entity_poly.pdbx_strand_id
1 'polypeptide(L)'
;MLNNELVKPLDIYLTRYTDTFISLSDRTKLAKALKADLFVSLHCNHSDNPNARGIEVYTSRKQAEFSKESVFAGYQIERTLCKKIGYESRGLKFANFQVLRETVYNCASVLLELGFLRAIFLYEKRGRS
;
A
#
# COMPACT_ATOMS: atom_id res chain seq x y z
N MET A 1 -6.86 -17.78 3.86
CA MET A 1 -6.41 -16.72 2.94
C MET A 1 -7.59 -15.79 2.65
N LEU A 2 -7.38 -14.61 2.05
CA LEU A 2 -8.43 -13.60 1.80
C LEU A 2 -9.70 -14.15 1.11
N ASN A 3 -9.58 -15.22 0.34
CA ASN A 3 -10.72 -15.85 -0.36
C ASN A 3 -11.65 -16.67 0.53
N ASN A 4 -11.27 -17.01 1.76
CA ASN A 4 -12.02 -17.97 2.57
C ASN A 4 -13.40 -17.45 3.03
N GLU A 5 -13.65 -16.15 2.90
CA GLU A 5 -14.88 -15.49 3.38
C GLU A 5 -15.68 -14.79 2.25
N LEU A 6 -15.28 -14.97 0.98
CA LEU A 6 -15.90 -14.25 -0.14
C LEU A 6 -16.89 -15.11 -0.92
N VAL A 7 -18.07 -14.55 -1.19
CA VAL A 7 -19.14 -15.18 -2.02
C VAL A 7 -18.66 -15.47 -3.44
N LYS A 8 -17.73 -14.66 -3.96
CA LYS A 8 -17.00 -14.90 -5.19
C LYS A 8 -15.49 -14.86 -4.88
N PRO A 9 -14.73 -15.94 -5.13
CA PRO A 9 -13.30 -15.95 -4.88
C PRO A 9 -12.57 -14.92 -5.77
N LEU A 10 -11.52 -14.32 -5.24
CA LEU A 10 -10.64 -13.41 -5.98
C LEU A 10 -9.41 -14.18 -6.47
N ASP A 11 -8.96 -13.88 -7.69
CA ASP A 11 -7.65 -14.34 -8.15
C ASP A 11 -6.57 -13.40 -7.60
N ILE A 12 -5.78 -13.88 -6.63
CA ILE A 12 -4.78 -13.07 -5.93
C ILE A 12 -3.37 -13.46 -6.38
N TYR A 13 -2.67 -12.50 -6.97
CA TYR A 13 -1.28 -12.65 -7.40
C TYR A 13 -0.38 -11.72 -6.58
N LEU A 14 0.73 -12.24 -6.09
CA LEU A 14 1.74 -11.44 -5.39
C LEU A 14 2.83 -11.02 -6.38
N THR A 15 3.33 -9.79 -6.23
CA THR A 15 4.50 -9.33 -6.99
C THR A 15 5.79 -10.06 -6.61
N ARG A 16 5.81 -10.67 -5.42
CA ARG A 16 6.86 -11.56 -4.91
C ARG A 16 6.27 -12.54 -3.89
N TYR A 17 6.82 -13.75 -3.83
CA TYR A 17 6.42 -14.77 -2.84
C TYR A 17 7.48 -14.98 -1.76
N THR A 18 8.67 -14.42 -1.95
CA THR A 18 9.83 -14.53 -1.06
C THR A 18 10.49 -13.17 -0.87
N ASP A 19 11.56 -13.13 -0.07
CA ASP A 19 12.32 -11.91 0.18
C ASP A 19 13.28 -11.57 -0.96
N THR A 20 12.71 -11.25 -2.12
CA THR A 20 13.44 -10.89 -3.33
C THR A 20 13.11 -9.46 -3.76
N PHE A 21 14.11 -8.73 -4.21
CA PHE A 21 13.93 -7.43 -4.82
C PHE A 21 13.21 -7.57 -6.18
N ILE A 22 12.10 -6.84 -6.34
CA ILE A 22 11.38 -6.69 -7.61
C ILE A 22 11.28 -5.20 -7.91
N SER A 23 11.74 -4.79 -9.10
CA SER A 23 11.75 -3.39 -9.53
C SER A 23 10.33 -2.82 -9.58
N LEU A 24 10.20 -1.50 -9.44
CA LEU A 24 8.87 -0.84 -9.48
C LEU A 24 8.18 -1.06 -10.83
N SER A 25 8.93 -1.01 -11.93
CA SER A 25 8.40 -1.26 -13.27
C SER A 25 7.97 -2.72 -13.49
N ASP A 26 8.66 -3.70 -12.91
CA ASP A 26 8.24 -5.10 -13.11
C ASP A 26 6.95 -5.42 -12.35
N ARG A 27 6.70 -4.75 -11.21
CA ARG A 27 5.41 -4.81 -10.51
C ARG A 27 4.26 -4.29 -11.39
N THR A 28 4.47 -3.16 -12.07
CA THR A 28 3.44 -2.55 -12.94
C THR A 28 3.23 -3.36 -14.21
N LYS A 29 4.30 -3.92 -14.80
CA LYS A 29 4.21 -4.87 -15.93
C LYS A 29 3.42 -6.11 -15.58
N LEU A 30 3.62 -6.68 -14.39
CA LEU A 30 2.88 -7.87 -13.94
C LEU A 30 1.37 -7.57 -13.86
N ALA A 31 0.98 -6.46 -13.21
CA ALA A 31 -0.43 -6.06 -13.11
C ALA A 31 -1.08 -5.88 -14.50
N LYS A 32 -0.35 -5.27 -15.44
CA LYS A 32 -0.78 -5.13 -16.83
C LYS A 32 -0.92 -6.47 -17.55
N ALA A 33 0.06 -7.36 -17.41
CA ALA A 33 0.07 -8.67 -18.07
C ALA A 33 -1.08 -9.56 -17.58
N LEU A 34 -1.39 -9.50 -16.28
CA LEU A 34 -2.50 -10.22 -15.66
C LEU A 34 -3.88 -9.60 -15.97
N LYS A 35 -3.93 -8.40 -16.56
CA LYS A 35 -5.16 -7.60 -16.71
C LYS A 35 -5.89 -7.45 -15.37
N ALA A 36 -5.14 -7.14 -14.31
CA ALA A 36 -5.68 -7.05 -12.96
C ALA A 36 -6.79 -5.99 -12.87
N ASP A 37 -7.84 -6.23 -12.09
CA ASP A 37 -8.88 -5.22 -11.83
C ASP A 37 -8.42 -4.17 -10.80
N LEU A 38 -7.58 -4.59 -9.85
CA LEU A 38 -7.05 -3.76 -8.76
C LEU A 38 -5.62 -4.13 -8.42
N PHE A 39 -4.77 -3.12 -8.34
CA PHE A 39 -3.41 -3.21 -7.81
C PHE A 39 -3.33 -2.61 -6.41
N VAL A 40 -2.84 -3.38 -5.44
CA VAL A 40 -2.63 -2.93 -4.06
C VAL A 40 -1.16 -3.06 -3.68
N SER A 41 -0.51 -1.93 -3.40
CA SER A 41 0.85 -1.90 -2.85
C SER A 41 0.77 -1.78 -1.33
N LEU A 42 1.42 -2.69 -0.59
CA LEU A 42 1.42 -2.69 0.87
C LEU A 42 2.77 -2.18 1.39
N HIS A 43 2.73 -1.18 2.27
CA HIS A 43 3.89 -0.51 2.84
C HIS A 43 3.69 -0.24 4.34
N CYS A 44 4.80 0.09 5.00
CA CYS A 44 4.80 0.72 6.31
C CYS A 44 5.65 1.98 6.21
N ASN A 45 5.10 3.09 6.68
CA ASN A 45 5.77 4.38 6.68
C ASN A 45 6.96 4.33 7.64
N HIS A 46 7.77 5.37 7.60
CA HIS A 46 8.82 5.59 8.58
C HIS A 46 8.71 6.99 9.17
N SER A 47 8.96 7.11 10.47
CA SER A 47 9.07 8.41 11.14
C SER A 47 9.93 8.29 12.41
N ASP A 48 10.73 9.32 12.67
CA ASP A 48 11.45 9.47 13.94
C ASP A 48 10.56 9.93 15.10
N ASN A 49 9.36 10.44 14.80
CA ASN A 49 8.41 10.84 15.81
C ASN A 49 7.80 9.59 16.48
N PRO A 50 8.02 9.35 17.79
CA PRO A 50 7.49 8.18 18.48
C PRO A 50 5.96 8.15 18.55
N ASN A 51 5.31 9.28 18.32
CA ASN A 51 3.85 9.40 18.31
C ASN A 51 3.24 9.28 16.90
N ALA A 52 4.05 9.08 15.85
CA ALA A 52 3.53 8.87 14.50
C ALA A 52 2.79 7.53 14.43
N ARG A 53 1.49 7.59 14.15
CA ARG A 53 0.59 6.44 14.06
C ARG A 53 -0.52 6.72 13.06
N GLY A 54 -1.19 5.66 12.62
CA GLY A 54 -2.34 5.73 11.72
C GLY A 54 -2.05 5.21 10.31
N ILE A 55 -3.11 5.13 9.52
CA ILE A 55 -3.09 4.59 8.16
C ILE A 55 -3.14 5.73 7.14
N GLU A 56 -2.29 5.66 6.13
CA GLU A 56 -2.39 6.53 4.95
C GLU A 56 -2.68 5.69 3.71
N VAL A 57 -3.53 6.22 2.83
CA VAL A 57 -3.79 5.60 1.53
C VAL A 57 -3.41 6.58 0.43
N TYR A 58 -2.69 6.08 -0.57
CA TYR A 58 -2.20 6.87 -1.68
C TYR A 58 -2.77 6.37 -3.00
N THR A 59 -3.16 7.30 -3.85
CA THR A 59 -3.47 7.08 -5.26
C THR A 59 -2.62 7.99 -6.14
N SER A 60 -2.56 7.69 -7.44
CA SER A 60 -1.78 8.46 -8.41
C SER A 60 -2.27 9.90 -8.50
N ARG A 61 -1.35 10.87 -8.42
CA ARG A 61 -1.64 12.29 -8.76
C ARG A 61 -1.98 12.46 -10.25
N LYS A 62 -1.56 11.53 -11.11
CA LYS A 62 -1.82 11.61 -12.55
C LYS A 62 -3.27 11.21 -12.83
N GLN A 63 -4.00 12.08 -13.52
CA GLN A 63 -5.34 11.77 -14.01
C GLN A 63 -5.25 10.85 -15.23
N ALA A 64 -5.88 9.69 -15.15
CA ALA A 64 -5.94 8.67 -16.18
C ALA A 64 -7.25 7.88 -16.04
N GLU A 65 -7.42 6.85 -16.88
CA GLU A 65 -8.64 6.06 -17.00
C GLU A 65 -9.18 5.57 -15.66
N PHE A 66 -8.32 5.02 -14.79
CA PHE A 66 -8.74 4.40 -13.53
C PHE A 66 -8.61 5.30 -12.29
N SER A 67 -8.49 6.62 -12.47
CA SER A 67 -8.29 7.54 -11.34
C SER A 67 -9.46 7.57 -10.37
N LYS A 68 -10.71 7.52 -10.87
CA LYS A 68 -11.92 7.58 -10.02
C LYS A 68 -12.08 6.30 -9.21
N GLU A 69 -11.86 5.16 -9.85
CA GLU A 69 -11.90 3.81 -9.29
C GLU A 69 -10.82 3.67 -8.22
N SER A 70 -9.63 4.21 -8.47
CA SER A 70 -8.54 4.22 -7.49
C SER A 70 -8.89 5.03 -6.23
N VAL A 71 -9.52 6.20 -6.39
CA VAL A 71 -9.99 7.02 -5.25
C VAL A 71 -11.09 6.28 -4.49
N PHE A 72 -12.07 5.72 -5.19
CA PHE A 72 -13.17 4.98 -4.57
C PHE A 72 -12.67 3.75 -3.81
N ALA A 73 -11.84 2.92 -4.43
CA ALA A 73 -11.23 1.76 -3.79
C ALA A 73 -10.39 2.16 -2.57
N GLY A 74 -9.57 3.21 -2.71
CA GLY A 74 -8.74 3.72 -1.61
C GLY A 74 -9.57 4.18 -0.41
N TYR A 75 -10.66 4.91 -0.65
CA TYR A 75 -11.57 5.37 0.41
C TYR A 75 -12.26 4.20 1.13
N GLN A 76 -12.75 3.22 0.38
CA GLN A 76 -13.43 2.05 0.95
C GLN A 76 -12.47 1.18 1.77
N ILE A 77 -11.25 0.97 1.26
CA ILE A 77 -10.21 0.22 1.96
C ILE A 77 -9.79 0.95 3.23
N GLU A 78 -9.52 2.25 3.15
CA GLU A 78 -9.10 3.07 4.30
C GLU A 78 -10.12 2.99 5.44
N ARG A 79 -11.40 3.22 5.15
CA ARG A 79 -12.48 3.16 6.15
C ARG A 79 -12.61 1.78 6.77
N THR A 80 -12.52 0.74 5.94
CA THR A 80 -12.65 -0.65 6.39
C THR A 80 -11.48 -1.03 7.29
N LEU A 81 -10.27 -0.65 6.91
CA LEU A 81 -9.07 -0.90 7.71
C LEU A 81 -9.15 -0.16 9.04
N CYS A 82 -9.42 1.14 9.06
CA CYS A 82 -9.52 1.92 10.30
C CYS A 82 -10.56 1.31 11.27
N LYS A 83 -11.72 0.89 10.75
CA LYS A 83 -12.76 0.23 11.55
C LYS A 83 -12.32 -1.13 12.09
N LYS A 84 -11.60 -1.93 11.31
CA LYS A 84 -11.20 -3.29 11.70
C LYS A 84 -9.98 -3.34 12.60
N ILE A 85 -8.96 -2.50 12.32
CA ILE A 85 -7.66 -2.57 13.01
C ILE A 85 -7.53 -1.53 14.13
N GLY A 86 -8.47 -0.58 14.24
CA GLY A 86 -8.51 0.41 15.32
C GLY A 86 -7.47 1.53 15.20
N TYR A 87 -6.84 1.68 14.04
CA TYR A 87 -5.86 2.74 13.79
C TYR A 87 -6.55 4.01 13.27
N GLU A 88 -5.99 5.17 13.64
CA GLU A 88 -6.46 6.48 13.18
C GLU A 88 -6.28 6.63 11.66
N SER A 89 -7.25 7.21 10.99
CA SER A 89 -7.10 7.63 9.59
C SER A 89 -6.20 8.84 9.51
N ARG A 90 -5.29 8.84 8.53
CA ARG A 90 -4.52 10.01 8.08
C ARG A 90 -4.89 10.43 6.65
N GLY A 91 -5.99 9.87 6.14
CA GLY A 91 -6.64 10.23 4.89
C GLY A 91 -6.08 9.59 3.62
N LEU A 92 -6.86 9.76 2.54
CA LEU A 92 -6.47 9.46 1.17
C LEU A 92 -5.71 10.64 0.57
N LYS A 93 -4.56 10.36 -0.06
CA LYS A 93 -3.63 11.36 -0.59
C LYS A 93 -3.24 11.05 -2.03
N PHE A 94 -2.84 12.08 -2.76
CA PHE A 94 -2.32 11.96 -4.11
C PHE A 94 -0.79 12.06 -4.11
N ALA A 95 -0.12 11.05 -4.67
CA ALA A 95 1.34 11.01 -4.75
C ALA A 95 1.83 10.67 -6.17
N ASN A 96 3.12 10.95 -6.42
CA ASN A 96 3.80 10.64 -7.66
C ASN A 96 4.64 9.35 -7.56
N PHE A 97 4.15 8.35 -6.82
CA PHE A 97 4.83 7.07 -6.71
C PHE A 97 4.79 6.33 -8.05
N GLN A 98 5.94 5.82 -8.48
CA GLN A 98 6.08 5.21 -9.80
C GLN A 98 5.08 4.06 -10.01
N VAL A 99 4.91 3.20 -9.01
CA VAL A 99 3.97 2.06 -9.07
C VAL A 99 2.52 2.50 -9.28
N LEU A 100 2.11 3.67 -8.76
CA LEU A 100 0.76 4.21 -8.97
C LEU A 100 0.67 4.92 -10.31
N ARG A 101 1.67 5.75 -10.64
CA ARG A 101 1.71 6.55 -11.87
C ARG A 101 1.68 5.69 -13.13
N GLU A 102 2.35 4.54 -13.13
CA GLU A 102 2.39 3.63 -14.28
C GLU A 102 1.18 2.70 -14.32
N THR A 103 0.62 2.31 -13.17
CA THR A 103 -0.48 1.33 -13.11
C THR A 103 -1.85 1.94 -13.41
N VAL A 104 -2.08 3.23 -13.10
CA VAL A 104 -3.38 3.92 -13.28
C VAL A 104 -3.90 3.96 -14.73
N TYR A 105 -3.07 3.57 -15.71
CA TYR A 105 -3.46 3.39 -17.11
C TYR A 105 -4.03 2.02 -17.44
N ASN A 106 -3.86 1.04 -16.55
CA ASN A 106 -4.21 -0.35 -16.81
C ASN A 106 -5.29 -0.85 -15.84
N CYS A 107 -5.31 -0.36 -14.60
CA CYS A 107 -6.31 -0.72 -13.60
C CYS A 107 -6.37 0.28 -12.44
N ALA A 108 -7.35 0.09 -11.54
CA ALA A 108 -7.38 0.82 -10.27
C ALA A 108 -6.12 0.50 -9.45
N SER A 109 -5.54 1.49 -8.78
CA SER A 109 -4.31 1.29 -8.01
C SER A 109 -4.28 2.10 -6.73
N VAL A 110 -3.87 1.46 -5.64
CA VAL A 110 -3.71 2.09 -4.32
C VAL A 110 -2.42 1.63 -3.66
N LEU A 111 -1.83 2.49 -2.86
CA LEU A 111 -0.73 2.16 -1.95
C LEU A 111 -1.20 2.41 -0.52
N LEU A 112 -1.05 1.42 0.34
CA LEU A 112 -1.46 1.45 1.73
C LEU A 112 -0.23 1.56 2.61
N GLU A 113 -0.16 2.60 3.43
CA GLU A 113 0.79 2.70 4.53
C GLU A 113 0.07 2.29 5.82
N LEU A 114 0.36 1.08 6.30
CA LEU A 114 -0.42 0.43 7.37
C LEU A 114 0.03 0.82 8.79
N GLY A 115 0.92 1.81 8.92
CA GLY A 115 1.52 2.24 10.18
C GLY A 115 2.90 2.83 9.96
N PHE A 116 3.61 3.14 11.05
CA PHE A 116 4.95 3.75 11.02
C PHE A 116 5.97 2.85 11.72
N LEU A 117 7.02 2.47 11.00
CA LEU A 117 8.22 1.85 11.54
C LEU A 117 9.05 2.91 12.26
N ARG A 118 9.43 2.62 13.50
CA ARG A 118 10.32 3.45 14.30
C ARG A 118 11.75 2.93 14.18
N ALA A 119 12.71 3.81 13.92
CA ALA A 119 14.10 3.50 14.21
C ALA A 119 14.30 3.55 15.73
N ILE A 120 14.30 2.41 16.41
CA ILE A 120 14.90 2.33 17.73
C ILE A 120 16.41 2.31 17.51
N PHE A 121 17.06 3.47 17.68
CA PHE A 121 18.50 3.48 17.88
C PHE A 121 18.78 2.78 19.21
N LEU A 122 19.13 1.50 19.16
CA LEU A 122 19.71 0.81 20.30
C LEU A 122 21.11 1.39 20.51
N TYR A 123 21.21 2.45 21.31
CA TYR A 123 22.46 2.75 22.00
C TYR A 123 22.63 1.66 23.07
N GLU A 124 23.22 0.54 22.67
CA GLU A 124 23.86 -0.35 23.60
C GLU A 124 24.96 0.47 24.29
N LYS A 125 24.69 0.93 25.53
CA LYS A 125 25.73 1.43 26.42
C LYS A 125 26.70 0.27 26.63
N ARG A 126 27.69 0.13 25.74
CA ARG A 126 28.92 -0.57 26.08
C ARG A 126 29.52 0.19 27.25
N GLY A 127 29.48 -0.45 28.41
CA GLY A 127 30.06 0.06 29.63
C GLY A 127 31.50 0.51 29.39
N ARG A 128 31.83 1.68 29.91
CA ARG A 128 33.20 1.98 30.29
C ARG A 128 33.29 1.72 31.79
N SER A 129 34.14 0.75 32.09
CA SER A 129 34.86 0.52 33.34
C SER A 129 35.37 1.81 33.97
#